data_AF-A0A9C9SPK6-F1
#
_entry.id   AF-A0A9C9SPK6-F1
#
_cell.length_a   1.000
_cell.length_b   1.000
_cell.length_c   1.000
_cell.angle_alpha   90.00
_cell.angle_beta   90.00
_cell.angle_gamma   90.00
#
_symmetry.space_group_name_H-M   'P 1'
#
loop_
_entity.id
_entity.type
_entity.pdbx_description
1 polymer ?
#
loop_
_entity_poly.entity_id
_entity_poly.type
_entity_poly.pdbx_seq_one_letter_code
_entity_poly.pdbx_strand_id
1 'polypeptide(L)' 'MKQGFTWKFLIIFIVLLLAIWQISYTIKFMGLTEQQKAKMDPVKLSRLENRAIHLGLDLSGGMHIILEVDKSKLR' A
#
# COMPACT_ATOMS: atom_id res chain seq x y z
N MET A 1 36.36 16.40 -18.56
CA MET A 1 36.12 15.53 -17.38
C MET A 1 34.76 15.87 -16.79
N LYS A 2 33.95 14.88 -16.34
CA LYS A 2 32.62 14.97 -15.66
C LYS A 2 31.35 14.51 -16.41
N GLN A 3 31.43 13.69 -17.47
CA GLN A 3 30.22 13.19 -18.16
C GLN A 3 29.47 12.04 -17.45
N GLY A 4 30.03 11.43 -16.40
CA GLY A 4 29.38 10.32 -15.68
C GLY A 4 28.44 10.72 -14.53
N PHE A 5 28.43 12.00 -14.13
CA PHE A 5 27.72 12.43 -12.92
C PHE A 5 26.31 12.96 -13.24
N THR A 6 26.13 13.59 -14.39
CA THR A 6 24.83 14.12 -14.86
C THR A 6 23.82 13.01 -15.13
N TRP A 7 24.25 11.90 -15.74
CA TRP A 7 23.39 10.74 -16.00
C TRP A 7 22.88 10.09 -14.71
N LYS A 8 23.74 9.95 -13.69
CA LYS A 8 23.35 9.45 -12.37
C LYS A 8 22.29 10.34 -11.73
N PHE A 9 22.48 11.67 -11.78
CA PHE A 9 21.48 12.62 -11.27
C PHE A 9 20.16 12.55 -12.03
N LEU A 10 20.18 12.37 -13.36
CA LEU A 10 18.97 12.21 -14.15
C LEU A 10 18.18 10.97 -13.71
N ILE A 11 18.84 9.83 -13.51
CA ILE A 11 18.20 8.60 -13.01
C ILE A 11 17.60 8.83 -11.62
N ILE A 12 18.37 9.44 -10.71
CA ILE A 12 17.89 9.73 -9.34
C ILE A 12 16.65 10.62 -9.39
N PHE A 13 16.64 11.64 -10.24
CA PHE A 13 15.51 12.54 -10.40
C PHE A 13 14.26 11.82 -10.95
N ILE A 14 14.44 10.93 -11.94
CA ILE A 14 13.34 10.11 -12.46
C ILE A 14 12.79 9.18 -11.38
N VAL A 15 13.65 8.51 -10.61
CA VAL A 15 13.23 7.63 -9.51
C VAL A 15 12.49 8.42 -8.43
N LEU A 16 12.95 9.63 -8.10
CA LEU A 16 12.28 10.53 -7.16
C LEU A 16 10.88 10.91 -7.64
N LEU A 17 10.73 11.28 -8.91
CA LEU A 17 9.42 11.62 -9.49
C LEU A 17 8.47 10.42 -9.46
N LEU A 18 8.97 9.23 -9.81
CA LEU A 18 8.18 8.00 -9.74
C LEU A 18 7.77 7.65 -8.30
N ALA A 19 8.66 7.86 -7.33
CA ALA A 19 8.37 7.63 -5.92
C ALA A 19 7.27 8.58 -5.40
N ILE A 20 7.36 9.87 -5.73
CA ILE A 20 6.34 10.87 -5.37
C ILE A 20 5.00 10.51 -6.01
N TRP A 21 5.02 10.13 -7.30
CA TRP A 21 3.82 9.72 -8.01
C TRP A 21 3.16 8.50 -7.37
N GLN A 22 3.94 7.48 -7.01
CA GLN A 22 3.45 6.27 -6.35
C GLN A 22 2.85 6.57 -4.97
N ILE A 23 3.54 7.36 -4.14
CA ILE A 23 3.07 7.74 -2.79
C ILE A 23 1.74 8.52 -2.85
N SER A 24 1.51 9.29 -3.92
CA SER A 24 0.27 10.05 -4.08
C SER A 24 -0.99 9.18 -4.08
N TYR A 25 -0.92 7.93 -4.57
CA TYR A 25 -2.05 6.99 -4.52
C TYR A 25 -2.38 6.57 -3.10
N THR A 26 -1.36 6.29 -2.28
CA THR A 26 -1.52 5.93 -0.88
C THR A 26 -2.16 7.04 -0.07
N ILE A 27 -1.67 8.28 -0.21
CA ILE A 27 -2.24 9.44 0.50
C ILE A 27 -3.71 9.65 0.14
N LYS A 28 -4.06 9.53 -1.16
CA LYS A 28 -5.45 9.62 -1.61
C LYS A 28 -6.31 8.52 -1.02
N PHE A 29 -5.84 7.28 -1.01
CA PHE A 29 -6.61 6.16 -0.48
C PHE A 29 -6.84 6.27 1.04
N MET A 30 -5.79 6.58 1.80
CA MET A 30 -5.86 6.70 3.26
C MET A 30 -6.64 7.93 3.72
N GLY A 31 -6.69 8.99 2.90
CA GLY A 31 -7.48 10.18 3.19
C GLY A 31 -8.99 10.04 2.94
N LEU A 32 -9.44 8.97 2.27
CA LEU A 32 -10.86 8.73 2.03
C LEU A 32 -11.56 8.26 3.30
N THR A 33 -12.68 8.89 3.64
CA THR A 33 -13.55 8.40 4.72
C THR A 33 -14.41 7.22 4.25
N GLU A 34 -14.88 6.39 5.17
CA GLU A 34 -15.74 5.24 4.87
C GLU A 34 -17.00 5.64 4.05
N GLN A 35 -17.55 6.82 4.32
CA GLN A 35 -18.69 7.36 3.56
C GLN A 35 -18.33 7.70 2.12
N GLN A 36 -17.12 8.17 1.86
CA GLN A 36 -16.63 8.49 0.52
C GLN A 36 -16.27 7.22 -0.24
N LYS A 37 -15.69 6.22 0.43
CA LYS A 37 -15.44 4.89 -0.14
C LYS A 37 -16.75 4.20 -0.55
N ALA A 38 -17.78 4.25 0.31
CA ALA A 38 -19.09 3.66 0.03
C ALA A 38 -19.84 4.33 -1.13
N LYS A 39 -19.59 5.62 -1.39
CA LYS A 39 -20.17 6.36 -2.53
C LYS A 39 -19.34 6.25 -3.81
N MET A 40 -18.11 5.72 -3.73
CA MET A 40 -17.22 5.58 -4.88
C MET A 40 -17.56 4.30 -5.64
N ASP A 41 -17.35 4.35 -6.96
CA ASP A 41 -17.42 3.16 -7.80
C ASP A 41 -16.46 2.07 -7.28
N PRO A 42 -16.95 0.83 -7.02
CA PRO A 42 -16.14 -0.23 -6.44
C PRO A 42 -14.90 -0.58 -7.26
N VAL A 43 -14.98 -0.49 -8.60
CA VAL A 43 -13.87 -0.80 -9.50
C VAL A 43 -12.80 0.29 -9.45
N LYS A 44 -13.20 1.55 -9.26
CA LYS A 44 -12.26 2.66 -9.04
C LYS A 44 -11.61 2.58 -7.67
N LEU A 45 -12.38 2.25 -6.63
CA LEU A 45 -11.87 2.09 -5.28
C LEU A 45 -10.85 0.95 -5.19
N SER A 46 -11.17 -0.24 -5.73
CA SER A 46 -10.25 -1.38 -5.77
C SER A 46 -8.97 -1.07 -6.55
N ARG A 47 -9.06 -0.33 -7.68
CA ARG A 47 -7.86 0.10 -8.42
C ARG A 47 -6.98 1.06 -7.62
N LEU A 48 -7.60 1.92 -6.82
CA LEU A 48 -6.87 2.87 -5.96
C LEU A 48 -6.19 2.13 -4.79
N GLU A 49 -6.90 1.20 -4.15
CA GLU A 49 -6.37 0.34 -3.08
C GLU A 49 -5.19 -0.50 -3.56
N ASN A 50 -5.33 -1.18 -4.71
CA ASN A 50 -4.26 -2.02 -5.28
C ASN A 50 -2.97 -1.24 -5.62
N ARG A 51 -3.08 0.07 -5.87
CA ARG A 51 -1.94 0.95 -6.12
C ARG A 51 -1.39 1.59 -4.85
N ALA A 52 -2.19 1.64 -3.79
CA ALA A 52 -1.77 2.12 -2.49
C ALA A 52 -0.86 1.09 -1.81
N ILE A 53 -0.15 1.55 -0.77
CA ILE A 53 0.62 0.65 0.08
C ILE A 53 -0.35 -0.19 0.90
N HIS A 54 -0.25 -1.52 0.75
CA HIS A 54 -1.01 -2.47 1.55
C HIS A 54 -0.47 -2.48 2.97
N LEU A 55 -1.32 -2.12 3.91
CA LEU A 55 -0.99 -2.08 5.32
C LEU A 55 -1.14 -3.47 5.93
N GLY A 56 -0.20 -3.85 6.80
CA GLY A 56 -0.28 -5.10 7.55
C GLY A 56 -1.45 -5.11 8.52
N LEU A 57 -1.77 -6.29 9.06
CA LEU A 57 -2.87 -6.49 10.02
C LEU A 57 -2.80 -5.54 11.23
N ASP A 58 -1.59 -5.24 11.70
CA ASP A 58 -1.34 -4.34 12.82
C ASP A 58 -1.74 -2.88 12.52
N LEU A 59 -1.62 -2.46 11.25
CA LEU A 59 -1.89 -1.07 10.83
C LEU A 59 -3.29 -0.89 10.22
N SER A 60 -3.79 -1.88 9.48
CA SER A 60 -5.15 -1.88 8.94
C SER A 60 -6.21 -2.26 9.97
N GLY A 61 -5.79 -2.98 11.02
CA GLY A 61 -6.69 -3.79 11.81
C GLY A 61 -7.17 -5.03 11.06
N GLY A 62 -7.58 -6.05 11.80
CA GLY A 62 -8.21 -7.26 11.27
C GLY A 62 -8.16 -8.39 12.29
N MET A 63 -8.48 -9.60 11.86
CA MET A 63 -8.60 -10.76 12.75
C MET A 63 -7.38 -11.69 12.62
N HIS A 64 -6.63 -11.86 13.71
CA HIS A 64 -5.62 -12.91 13.82
C HIS A 64 -6.24 -14.14 14.50
N ILE A 65 -6.57 -15.16 13.73
CA ILE A 65 -7.19 -16.40 14.22
C ILE A 65 -6.13 -17.48 14.38
N ILE A 66 -5.98 -17.99 15.61
CA ILE A 66 -5.12 -19.14 15.89
C ILE A 66 -6.02 -20.36 16.10
N LEU A 67 -5.80 -21.40 15.31
CA LEU A 67 -6.50 -22.67 15.44
C LEU A 67 -5.54 -23.68 16.07
N GLU A 68 -5.86 -24.15 17.27
CA GLU A 68 -5.12 -25.21 17.94
C GLU A 68 -5.98 -26.47 18.03
N VAL A 69 -5.36 -27.62 17.78
CA VAL A 69 -6.01 -28.92 17.96
C VAL A 69 -6.05 -29.23 19.46
N ASP A 70 -7.25 -29.44 19.98
CA ASP A 70 -7.45 -29.89 21.36
C ASP A 70 -6.95 -31.33 21.54
N LYS A 71 -5.77 -31.47 22.14
CA LYS A 71 -5.15 -32.77 22.42
C LYS A 71 -5.61 -33.39 23.75
N SER A 72 -6.45 -32.71 24.53
CA SER A 72 -6.93 -33.23 25.82
C SER A 72 -7.71 -34.54 25.70
N LYS A 73 -8.25 -34.83 24.51
CA LYS A 73 -9.01 -36.05 24.19
C LYS A 73 -8.20 -37.12 23.44
N LEU A 74 -6.95 -36.85 23.10
CA LEU A 74 -6.04 -37.83 22.52
C LEU A 74 -5.30 -38.54 23.66
N ARG A 75 -5.97 -39.57 24.21
CA ARG A 75 -5.38 -40.58 25.10
C ARG A 75 -4.78 -41.71 24.28
#